data_AF-A0A7C7RZH2-F1
#
_entry.id   AF-A0A7C7RZH2-F1
#
_cell.length_a   1.000
_cell.length_b   1.000
_cell.length_c   1.000
_cell.angle_alpha   90.00
_cell.angle_beta   90.00
_cell.angle_gamma   90.00
#
_symmetry.space_group_name_H-M   'P 1'
#
loop_
_entity.id
_entity.type
_entity.pdbx_description
1 polymer ?
#
loop_
_entity_poly.entity_id
_entity_poly.type
_entity_poly.pdbx_seq_one_letter_code
_entity_poly.pdbx_strand_id
1 'polypeptide(L)'
;MDIGMLWFDNDNQTNIQKKVERAAAYYRDKYGQKPNLCFVHPCMVSKNVSQEVDAEKTVMKSKGVEIRTSTAMLPNHFWIGVT
;
A
#
# COMPACT_ATOMS: atom_id res chain seq x y z
N MET A 1 2.42 -19.61 -4.52
CA MET A 1 2.59 -19.26 -3.10
C MET A 1 2.56 -17.76 -3.04
N ASP A 2 1.43 -17.19 -2.65
CA ASP A 2 1.31 -15.74 -2.52
C ASP A 2 1.97 -15.34 -1.20
N ILE A 3 3.16 -14.75 -1.29
CA ILE A 3 3.87 -14.27 -0.11
C ILE A 3 3.41 -12.82 0.09
N GLY A 4 2.82 -12.57 1.25
CA GLY A 4 2.29 -11.28 1.62
C GLY A 4 2.51 -11.00 3.09
N MET A 5 2.61 -9.71 3.41
CA MET A 5 2.80 -9.21 4.76
C MET A 5 1.77 -8.12 5.03
N LEU A 6 1.06 -8.25 6.14
CA LEU A 6 0.24 -7.16 6.66
C LEU A 6 1.15 -6.18 7.40
N TRP A 7 1.15 -4.93 6.97
CA TRP A 7 1.87 -3.83 7.59
C TRP A 7 0.88 -2.90 8.27
N PHE A 8 1.14 -2.57 9.53
CA PHE A 8 0.39 -1.58 10.29
C PHE A 8 1.22 -0.31 10.45
N ASP A 9 0.63 0.83 10.13
CA ASP A 9 1.27 2.12 10.25
C ASP A 9 0.28 3.17 10.78
N ASN A 10 0.49 3.58 12.03
CA ASN A 10 -0.39 4.53 12.73
C ASN A 10 -0.10 6.00 12.40
N ASP A 11 0.88 6.31 11.55
CA ASP A 11 1.26 7.70 11.25
C ASP A 11 0.28 8.34 10.27
N ASN A 12 -0.78 8.97 10.78
CA ASN A 12 -1.78 9.66 9.95
C ASN A 12 -1.24 10.89 9.19
N GLN A 13 -0.02 11.35 9.49
CA GLN A 13 0.60 12.51 8.84
C GLN A 13 1.47 12.14 7.64
N THR A 14 1.87 10.87 7.51
CA THR A 14 2.82 10.42 6.48
C THR A 14 2.09 10.03 5.19
N ASN A 15 2.53 10.57 4.06
CA ASN A 15 2.01 10.23 2.73
C ASN A 15 2.07 8.70 2.50
N ILE A 16 0.99 8.13 1.97
CA ILE A 16 0.86 6.67 1.72
C ILE A 16 2.01 6.12 0.87
N GLN A 17 2.55 6.90 -0.07
CA GLN A 17 3.72 6.49 -0.86
C GLN A 17 4.93 6.21 0.03
N LYS A 18 5.24 7.08 0.99
CA LYS A 18 6.36 6.88 1.91
C LYS A 18 6.16 5.66 2.81
N LYS A 19 4.93 5.40 3.24
CA LYS A 19 4.59 4.20 4.03
C LYS A 19 4.81 2.93 3.22
N VAL A 20 4.33 2.91 1.97
CA VAL A 20 4.53 1.79 1.05
C VAL A 20 6.01 1.57 0.76
N GLU A 21 6.80 2.63 0.55
CA GLU A 21 8.25 2.51 0.35
C GLU A 21 8.95 1.88 1.56
N ARG A 22 8.58 2.29 2.78
CA ARG A 22 9.12 1.72 4.03
C ARG A 22 8.77 0.24 4.16
N ALA A 23 7.50 -0.10 3.94
CA ALA A 23 7.05 -1.48 3.99
C ALA A 23 7.70 -2.33 2.89
N ALA A 24 7.90 -1.79 1.69
CA ALA A 24 8.56 -2.49 0.59
C ALA A 24 10.04 -2.76 0.89
N ALA A 25 10.73 -1.79 1.50
CA ALA A 25 12.10 -1.98 1.95
C ALA A 25 12.20 -3.08 3.01
N TYR A 26 11.29 -3.08 3.99
CA TYR A 26 11.24 -4.11 5.02
C TYR A 26 10.85 -5.49 4.48
N TYR A 27 9.87 -5.56 3.58
CA TYR A 27 9.46 -6.79 2.93
C TYR A 27 10.64 -7.43 2.18
N ARG A 28 11.41 -6.62 1.45
CA ARG A 28 12.62 -7.08 0.77
C ARG A 28 13.67 -7.59 1.74
N ASP A 29 13.88 -6.91 2.87
CA ASP A 29 14.83 -7.34 3.88
C ASP A 29 14.41 -8.67 4.53
N LYS A 30 13.12 -8.83 4.82
CA LYS A 30 12.56 -10.02 5.47
C LYS A 30 12.44 -11.24 4.55
N TYR A 31 12.00 -11.05 3.31
CA TYR A 31 11.69 -12.14 2.38
C TYR A 31 12.69 -12.27 1.23
N GLY A 32 13.66 -11.35 1.10
CA GLY A 32 14.62 -11.32 -0.02
C GLY A 32 14.02 -10.96 -1.38
N GLN A 33 12.71 -10.68 -1.44
CA GLN A 33 11.97 -10.43 -2.68
C GLN A 33 11.43 -9.01 -2.72
N LYS A 34 11.37 -8.41 -3.91
CA LYS A 34 10.75 -7.10 -4.09
C LYS A 34 9.23 -7.28 -4.24
N PRO A 35 8.41 -6.62 -3.42
CA PRO A 35 6.97 -6.68 -3.59
C PRO A 35 6.58 -5.97 -4.89
N ASN A 36 5.52 -6.45 -5.53
CA ASN A 36 4.96 -5.85 -6.75
C ASN A 36 3.54 -5.31 -6.53
N LEU A 37 2.88 -5.68 -5.42
CA LEU A 37 1.50 -5.34 -5.13
C LEU A 37 1.33 -4.89 -3.68
N CYS A 38 0.49 -3.88 -3.47
CA CYS A 38 0.11 -3.36 -2.17
C CYS A 38 -1.39 -3.04 -2.14
N PHE A 39 -2.12 -3.53 -1.14
CA PHE A 39 -3.52 -3.17 -0.90
C PHE A 39 -3.64 -2.23 0.28
N VAL A 40 -4.32 -1.10 0.10
CA VAL A 40 -4.52 -0.07 1.12
C VAL A 40 -6.00 0.24 1.27
N HIS A 41 -6.43 0.73 2.43
CA HIS A 41 -7.80 1.21 2.58
C HIS A 41 -8.01 2.55 1.83
N PRO A 42 -9.10 2.73 1.06
CA PRO A 42 -9.33 3.96 0.28
C PRO A 42 -9.28 5.25 1.09
N CYS A 43 -9.72 5.26 2.36
CA CYS A 43 -9.66 6.47 3.21
C CYS A 43 -8.23 6.97 3.47
N MET A 44 -7.20 6.14 3.28
CA MET A 44 -5.79 6.54 3.42
C MET A 44 -5.30 7.30 2.17
N VAL A 45 -5.92 7.05 1.01
CA VAL A 45 -5.56 7.63 -0.27
C VAL A 45 -6.31 8.94 -0.52
N SER A 46 -7.61 8.99 -0.18
CA SER A 46 -8.46 10.18 -0.38
C SER A 46 -7.99 11.43 0.38
N LYS A 47 -7.19 11.30 1.43
CA LYS A 47 -6.62 12.46 2.15
C LYS A 47 -5.50 13.19 1.38
N ASN A 48 -4.91 12.57 0.36
CA ASN A 48 -3.74 13.10 -0.36
C ASN A 48 -3.99 13.36 -1.85
N VAL A 49 -5.18 13.07 -2.37
CA VAL A 49 -5.50 13.24 -3.80
C VAL A 49 -6.73 14.15 -3.92
N SER A 50 -6.48 15.42 -4.18
CA SER A 50 -7.47 16.41 -4.59
C SER A 50 -7.88 16.23 -6.05
N GLN A 51 -8.02 15.00 -6.52
CA GLN A 51 -8.51 14.70 -7.86
C GLN A 51 -9.45 13.50 -7.82
N GLU A 52 -10.60 13.71 -8.45
CA GLU A 52 -11.65 12.76 -8.72
C GLU A 52 -11.03 11.53 -9.38
N VAL A 53 -10.94 10.42 -8.64
CA VAL A 53 -10.60 9.12 -9.23
C VAL A 53 -11.52 8.11 -8.61
N ASP A 54 -12.27 7.42 -9.47
CA ASP A 54 -13.22 6.37 -9.11
C ASP A 54 -12.65 5.47 -8.01
N ALA A 55 -13.37 5.40 -6.88
CA ALA A 55 -12.97 4.70 -5.67
C ALA A 55 -12.69 3.19 -5.89
N GLU A 56 -13.11 2.66 -7.04
CA GLU A 56 -12.93 1.27 -7.45
C GLU A 56 -11.56 0.98 -8.11
N LYS A 57 -10.82 2.00 -8.56
CA LYS A 57 -9.60 1.79 -9.37
C LYS A 57 -8.49 2.81 -9.15
N THR A 58 -8.28 3.28 -7.91
CA THR A 58 -7.11 4.12 -7.61
C THR A 58 -5.84 3.28 -7.60
N VAL A 59 -5.20 3.16 -8.76
CA VAL A 59 -3.91 2.49 -8.92
C VAL A 59 -2.79 3.54 -8.82
N MET A 60 -2.12 3.60 -7.68
CA MET A 60 -0.89 4.40 -7.53
C MET A 60 0.33 3.52 -7.77
N LYS A 61 1.35 4.05 -8.43
CA LYS A 61 2.65 3.37 -8.58
C LYS A 61 3.68 4.03 -7.69
N SER A 62 4.31 3.27 -6.79
CA SER A 62 5.46 3.71 -6.02
C SER A 62 6.64 2.77 -6.27
N LYS A 63 7.69 3.27 -6.94
CA LYS A 63 8.94 2.53 -7.23
C LYS A 63 8.75 1.10 -7.78
N GLY A 64 7.71 0.89 -8.61
CA GLY A 64 7.40 -0.42 -9.21
C GLY A 64 6.44 -1.31 -8.40
N VAL A 65 5.95 -0.83 -7.25
CA VAL A 65 4.86 -1.46 -6.49
C VAL A 65 3.53 -0.86 -6.95
N GLU A 66 2.60 -1.72 -7.36
CA GLU A 66 1.23 -1.35 -7.67
C GLU A 66 0.42 -1.25 -6.39
N ILE A 67 -0.09 -0.06 -6.08
CA ILE A 67 -0.92 0.20 -4.90
C ILE A 67 -2.37 0.23 -5.36
N ARG A 68 -3.19 -0.65 -4.80
CA ARG A 68 -4.63 -0.75 -5.03
C ARG A 68 -5.40 -0.43 -3.77
N THR A 69 -6.52 0.25 -3.92
CA THR A 69 -7.46 0.47 -2.82
C THR A 69 -8.38 -0.73 -2.66
N SER A 70 -8.65 -1.14 -1.42
CA SER A 70 -9.64 -2.18 -1.10
C SER A 70 -10.33 -1.85 0.22
N THR A 71 -11.66 -1.86 0.22
CA THR A 71 -12.49 -1.66 1.42
C THR A 71 -12.45 -2.86 2.37
N ALA A 72 -11.94 -4.02 1.91
CA ALA A 72 -11.70 -5.17 2.77
C ALA A 72 -10.51 -4.97 3.73
N MET A 73 -9.66 -3.96 3.49
CA MET A 73 -8.51 -3.64 4.32
C MET A 73 -8.89 -2.72 5.47
N LEU A 74 -8.35 -2.95 6.67
CA LEU A 74 -8.60 -2.03 7.78
C LEU A 74 -7.87 -0.69 7.58
N PRO A 75 -8.42 0.44 8.05
CA PRO A 75 -7.67 1.69 8.13
C PRO A 75 -6.34 1.51 8.86
N ASN A 76 -5.30 2.24 8.44
CA ASN A 76 -3.92 2.11 8.93
C ASN A 76 -3.24 0.75 8.69
N HIS A 77 -3.94 -0.20 8.08
CA HIS A 77 -3.40 -1.48 7.68
C HIS A 77 -3.31 -1.54 6.16
N PHE A 78 -2.22 -2.10 5.67
CA PHE A 78 -2.06 -2.39 4.27
C PHE A 78 -1.30 -3.69 4.07
N TRP A 79 -1.65 -4.39 3.01
CA TRP A 79 -1.05 -5.66 2.66
C TRP A 79 -0.04 -5.40 1.58
N ILE A 80 1.16 -5.97 1.69
CA ILE A 80 2.21 -5.85 0.68
C ILE A 80 2.75 -7.23 0.35
N GLY A 81 2.91 -7.54 -0.92
CA GLY A 81 3.32 -8.87 -1.33
C GLY A 81 3.77 -8.95 -2.78
N VAL A 82 4.03 -10.20 -3.17
CA VAL A 82 4.27 -10.60 -4.54
C VAL A 82 3.10 -11.45 -5.02
N THR A 83 2.52 -11.05 -6.15
CA THR A 83 1.54 -11.85 -6.89
C THR A 83 2.05 -12.18 -8.28
#